data_AF-A0A821S3G8-F1
#
_entry.id   AF-A0A821S3G8-F1
#
_cell.length_a   1.000
_cell.length_b   1.000
_cell.length_c   1.000
_cell.angle_alpha   90.00
_cell.angle_beta   90.00
_cell.angle_gamma   90.00
#
_symmetry.space_group_name_H-M   'P 1'
#
loop_
_entity.id
_entity.type
_entity.pdbx_description
1 polymer ?
#
loop_
_entity_poly.entity_id
_entity_poly.type
_entity_poly.pdbx_seq_one_letter_code
_entity_poly.pdbx_strand_id
1 'polypeptide(L)'
;IDADAKYVRAMRLMSGFFASLPNFPVHQHQQAFTVKLKSRWPWFFLREQQLLLFFQDATHLATKWRNRLLSSIAELRLGDQSISINHLYSIIDNGKFTKIDHGLTKSDINPKDRQNFSS
;
A
#
# COMPACT_ATOMS: atom_id res chain seq x y z
N ILE A 1 -1.67 19.70 -10.02
CA ILE A 1 -1.30 18.29 -9.72
C ILE A 1 0.00 18.37 -8.95
N ASP A 2 -0.04 18.20 -7.62
CA ASP A 2 1.12 18.23 -6.72
C ASP A 2 2.01 17.01 -6.90
N ALA A 3 2.63 16.90 -8.07
CA ALA A 3 3.68 15.93 -8.32
C ALA A 3 4.92 16.70 -8.77
N ASP A 4 6.05 16.49 -8.09
CA ASP A 4 7.34 17.01 -8.50
C ASP A 4 7.54 16.76 -10.00
N ALA A 5 7.96 17.81 -10.72
CA ALA A 5 8.13 17.79 -12.17
C ALA A 5 9.05 16.65 -12.64
N LYS A 6 9.99 16.20 -11.79
CA LYS A 6 10.83 15.02 -12.06
C LYS A 6 10.02 13.73 -12.17
N TYR A 7 9.07 13.50 -11.26
CA TYR A 7 8.21 12.32 -11.30
C TYR A 7 7.26 12.36 -12.49
N VAL A 8 6.70 13.53 -12.82
CA VAL A 8 5.83 13.69 -14.00
C VAL A 8 6.61 13.40 -15.29
N ARG A 9 7.86 13.84 -15.39
CA ARG A 9 8.72 13.59 -16.56
C ARG A 9 9.13 12.12 -16.68
N ALA A 10 9.48 11.48 -15.56
CA ALA A 10 9.76 10.06 -15.50
C ALA A 10 8.53 9.23 -15.91
N MET A 11 7.35 9.57 -15.39
CA MET A 11 6.09 8.93 -15.79
C MET A 11 5.84 9.07 -17.29
N ARG A 12 5.99 10.27 -17.86
CA ARG A 12 5.79 10.49 -19.31
C ARG A 12 6.76 9.69 -20.18
N LEU A 13 8.04 9.63 -19.81
CA LEU A 13 9.05 8.80 -20.49
C LEU A 13 8.67 7.33 -20.40
N MET A 14 8.24 6.88 -19.22
CA MET A 14 7.83 5.49 -19.00
C MET A 14 6.56 5.13 -19.77
N SER A 15 5.57 6.02 -19.82
CA SER A 15 4.37 5.84 -20.64
C SER A 15 4.74 5.67 -22.12
N GLY A 16 5.69 6.48 -22.62
CA GLY A 16 6.21 6.36 -23.98
C GLY A 16 6.91 5.01 -24.22
N PHE A 17 7.79 4.60 -23.30
CA PHE A 17 8.47 3.30 -23.36
C PHE A 17 7.46 2.14 -23.46
N PHE A 18 6.48 2.07 -22.56
CA PHE A 18 5.49 0.99 -22.56
C PHE A 18 4.50 1.06 -23.72
N ALA A 19 4.11 2.26 -24.16
CA ALA A 19 3.25 2.41 -25.34
C ALA A 19 3.96 1.97 -26.63
N SER A 20 5.27 2.23 -26.73
CA SER A 20 6.08 1.84 -27.89
C SER A 20 6.46 0.36 -27.92
N LEU A 21 6.54 -0.30 -26.75
CA LEU A 21 7.00 -1.68 -26.60
C LEU A 21 6.07 -2.49 -25.66
N PRO A 22 4.83 -2.77 -26.07
CA PRO A 22 3.81 -3.37 -25.20
C PRO A 22 4.13 -4.79 -24.71
N ASN A 23 5.03 -5.51 -25.41
CA ASN A 23 5.45 -6.87 -25.07
C ASN A 23 6.93 -6.98 -24.72
N PHE A 24 7.55 -5.89 -24.29
CA PHE A 24 8.98 -5.90 -23.96
C PHE A 24 9.24 -6.84 -22.77
N PRO A 25 10.11 -7.86 -22.89
CA PRO A 25 10.47 -8.71 -21.76
C PRO A 25 11.43 -7.94 -20.83
N VAL A 26 10.86 -7.05 -20.02
CA VAL A 26 11.58 -6.13 -19.11
C VAL A 26 12.63 -6.84 -18.24
N HIS A 27 12.33 -8.06 -17.82
CA HIS A 27 13.17 -8.91 -16.97
C HIS A 27 14.39 -9.53 -17.68
N GLN A 28 14.49 -9.42 -19.01
CA GLN A 28 15.59 -9.95 -19.83
C GLN A 28 16.49 -8.83 -20.37
N HIS A 29 16.21 -7.57 -20.02
CA HIS A 29 17.02 -6.45 -20.47
C HIS A 29 18.42 -6.51 -19.85
N GLN A 30 19.45 -6.15 -20.62
CA GLN A 30 20.86 -6.21 -20.17
C GLN A 30 21.14 -5.30 -18.96
N GLN A 31 20.34 -4.25 -18.78
CA GLN A 31 20.42 -3.33 -17.65
C GLN A 31 19.47 -3.68 -16.50
N ALA A 32 18.79 -4.83 -16.55
CA ALA A 32 18.00 -5.29 -15.42
C ALA A 32 18.91 -5.51 -14.20
N PHE A 33 18.45 -5.07 -13.04
CA PHE A 33 19.11 -5.31 -11.77
C PHE A 33 18.39 -6.42 -11.00
N THR A 34 19.14 -7.04 -10.09
CA THR A 34 18.64 -8.13 -9.26
C THR A 34 18.18 -7.63 -7.89
N VAL A 35 16.94 -7.91 -7.54
CA VAL A 35 16.37 -7.69 -6.19
C VAL A 35 16.45 -9.00 -5.42
N LYS A 36 17.05 -8.97 -4.23
CA LYS A 36 17.05 -10.13 -3.33
C LYS A 36 15.69 -10.28 -2.67
N LEU A 37 14.91 -11.25 -3.13
CA LEU A 37 13.60 -11.56 -2.55
C LEU A 37 13.76 -12.54 -1.38
N LYS A 38 13.03 -12.29 -0.30
CA LYS A 38 12.93 -13.28 0.78
C LYS A 38 11.92 -14.34 0.37
N SER A 39 12.35 -15.59 0.33
CA SER A 39 11.52 -16.76 -0.02
C SER A 39 10.31 -16.99 0.90
N ARG A 40 10.28 -16.34 2.06
CA ARG A 40 9.24 -16.52 3.09
C ARG A 40 7.98 -15.66 2.90
N TRP A 41 7.88 -14.87 1.83
CA TRP A 41 6.74 -13.97 1.61
C TRP A 41 5.87 -14.44 0.43
N PRO A 42 5.03 -15.49 0.62
CA PRO A 42 4.20 -16.04 -0.45
C PRO A 42 3.16 -15.04 -0.98
N TRP A 43 2.89 -13.97 -0.23
CA TRP A 43 1.97 -12.89 -0.59
C TRP A 43 2.65 -11.75 -1.38
N PHE A 44 3.98 -11.76 -1.51
CA PHE A 44 4.72 -10.72 -2.20
C PHE A 44 5.10 -11.16 -3.62
N PHE A 45 4.37 -10.65 -4.62
CA PHE A 45 4.62 -10.98 -6.02
C PHE A 45 5.56 -9.95 -6.67
N LEU A 46 6.85 -10.29 -6.75
CA LEU A 46 7.87 -9.55 -7.49
C LEU A 46 8.80 -10.57 -8.16
N ARG A 47 9.30 -10.30 -9.37
CA ARG A 47 10.36 -11.12 -9.98
C ARG A 47 11.73 -10.63 -9.51
N GLU A 48 12.73 -11.50 -9.41
CA GLU A 48 14.07 -11.09 -8.95
C GLU A 48 14.75 -10.11 -9.93
N GLN A 49 14.57 -10.32 -11.24
CA GLN A 49 15.10 -9.42 -12.26
C GLN A 49 14.09 -8.31 -12.55
N GLN A 50 14.51 -7.07 -12.30
CA GLN A 50 13.71 -5.88 -12.52
C GLN A 50 14.52 -4.87 -13.32
N LEU A 51 13.92 -4.24 -14.33
CA LEU A 51 14.52 -3.07 -14.98
C LEU A 51 14.16 -1.77 -14.25
N LEU A 52 13.02 -1.78 -13.56
CA LEU A 52 12.38 -0.62 -12.96
C LEU A 52 11.67 -1.03 -11.68
N LEU A 53 11.61 -0.14 -10.70
CA LEU A 53 10.76 -0.30 -9.53
C LEU A 53 9.57 0.64 -9.64
N PHE A 54 8.37 0.08 -9.56
CA PHE A 54 7.14 0.85 -9.40
C PHE A 54 6.80 0.89 -7.91
N PHE A 55 6.74 2.09 -7.36
CA PHE A 55 6.27 2.31 -6.01
C PHE A 55 4.83 2.81 -6.07
N GLN A 56 3.97 2.24 -5.24
CA GLN A 56 2.71 2.89 -4.92
C GLN A 56 2.95 3.91 -3.82
N ASP A 57 2.21 5.02 -3.88
CA ASP A 57 2.17 6.01 -2.81
C ASP A 57 1.76 5.33 -1.48
N ALA A 58 2.59 5.50 -0.46
CA ALA A 58 2.38 4.95 0.87
C ALA A 58 1.06 5.45 1.49
N THR A 59 0.69 6.72 1.25
CA THR A 59 -0.57 7.32 1.71
C THR A 59 -1.77 6.61 1.08
N HIS A 60 -1.68 6.31 -0.21
CA HIS A 60 -2.73 5.58 -0.92
C HIS A 60 -2.83 4.12 -0.48
N LEU A 61 -1.69 3.47 -0.20
CA LEU A 61 -1.66 2.13 0.40
C LEU A 61 -2.32 2.12 1.78
N ALA A 62 -1.93 3.03 2.68
CA ALA A 62 -2.51 3.15 4.02
C ALA A 62 -4.02 3.41 3.95
N THR A 63 -4.45 4.26 3.01
CA THR A 63 -5.86 4.50 2.70
C THR A 63 -6.61 3.22 2.32
N LYS A 64 -6.07 2.42 1.39
CA LYS A 64 -6.70 1.17 0.98
C LYS A 64 -6.81 0.19 2.14
N TRP A 65 -5.77 0.12 2.98
CA TRP A 65 -5.78 -0.72 4.18
C TRP A 65 -6.83 -0.27 5.18
N ARG A 66 -6.90 1.03 5.49
CA ARG A 66 -7.98 1.61 6.33
C ARG A 66 -9.35 1.25 5.77
N ASN A 67 -9.58 1.49 4.49
CA ASN A 67 -10.88 1.23 3.87
C ASN A 67 -11.27 -0.26 3.90
N ARG A 68 -10.31 -1.17 3.74
CA ARG A 68 -10.56 -2.62 3.90
C ARG A 68 -10.82 -2.99 5.35
N LEU A 69 -10.03 -2.47 6.29
CA LEU A 69 -10.20 -2.71 7.72
C LEU A 69 -11.56 -2.25 8.26
N LEU A 70 -12.05 -1.11 7.75
CA LEU A 70 -13.34 -0.53 8.11
C LEU A 70 -14.50 -1.03 7.24
N SER A 71 -14.23 -1.88 6.24
CA SER A 71 -15.27 -2.41 5.35
C SER A 71 -16.10 -3.46 6.06
N SER A 72 -17.43 -3.42 5.86
CA SER A 72 -18.32 -4.51 6.23
C SER A 72 -18.38 -5.62 5.17
N ILE A 73 -17.76 -5.42 4.00
CA ILE A 73 -17.88 -6.30 2.83
C ILE A 73 -16.54 -6.98 2.51
N ALA A 74 -15.43 -6.23 2.58
CA ALA A 74 -14.11 -6.74 2.24
C ALA A 74 -13.37 -7.29 3.47
N GLU A 75 -12.92 -8.53 3.42
CA GLU A 75 -12.05 -9.09 4.45
C GLU A 75 -10.61 -8.59 4.30
N LEU A 76 -10.00 -8.16 5.41
CA LEU A 76 -8.56 -7.93 5.52
C LEU A 76 -7.92 -9.14 6.19
N ARG A 77 -7.09 -9.88 5.44
CA ARG A 77 -6.35 -11.03 5.96
C ARG A 77 -4.84 -10.81 5.87
N LEU A 78 -4.11 -11.21 6.90
CA LEU A 78 -2.66 -11.30 6.91
C LEU A 78 -2.26 -12.75 7.19
N GLY A 79 -1.94 -13.49 6.12
CA GLY A 79 -1.80 -14.95 6.19
C GLY A 79 -3.12 -15.58 6.62
N ASP A 80 -3.07 -16.40 7.67
CA ASP A 80 -4.24 -17.09 8.23
C ASP A 80 -5.03 -16.24 9.24
N GLN A 81 -4.57 -15.03 9.53
CA GLN A 81 -5.21 -14.14 10.50
C GLN A 81 -6.20 -13.22 9.79
N SER A 82 -7.45 -13.23 10.25
CA SER A 82 -8.47 -12.26 9.83
C SER A 82 -8.38 -11.02 10.71
N ILE A 83 -8.42 -9.84 10.12
CA ILE A 83 -8.35 -8.55 10.82
C ILE A 83 -9.64 -7.80 10.56
N SER A 84 -10.30 -7.36 11.62
CA SER A 84 -11.51 -6.56 11.57
C SER A 84 -11.43 -5.33 12.48
N ILE A 85 -12.37 -4.40 12.29
CA ILE A 85 -12.56 -3.23 13.15
C ILE A 85 -12.75 -3.60 14.63
N ASN A 86 -13.26 -4.80 14.94
CA ASN A 86 -13.47 -5.25 16.31
C ASN A 86 -12.16 -5.32 17.11
N HIS A 87 -11.03 -5.59 16.45
CA HIS A 87 -9.73 -5.53 17.10
C HIS A 87 -9.38 -4.10 17.55
N LEU A 88 -9.76 -3.07 16.78
CA LEU A 88 -9.54 -1.68 17.18
C LEU A 88 -10.45 -1.28 18.34
N TYR A 89 -11.73 -1.67 18.31
CA TYR A 89 -12.63 -1.48 19.44
C TYR A 89 -12.09 -2.14 20.71
N SER A 90 -11.55 -3.36 20.60
CA SER A 90 -10.97 -4.08 21.75
C SER A 90 -9.74 -3.39 22.34
N ILE A 91 -9.04 -2.54 21.59
CA ILE A 91 -7.91 -1.76 22.10
C ILE A 91 -8.43 -0.47 22.75
N ILE A 92 -9.34 0.24 22.07
CA ILE A 92 -9.88 1.53 22.53
C ILE A 92 -10.71 1.38 23.81
N ASP A 93 -11.51 0.33 23.91
CA ASP A 93 -12.39 0.10 25.05
C ASP A 93 -11.71 -0.68 26.19
N ASN A 94 -10.44 -1.07 26.01
CA ASN A 94 -9.69 -1.77 27.04
C ASN A 94 -8.98 -0.79 27.97
N GLY A 95 -9.43 -0.76 29.23
CA GLY A 95 -8.87 0.10 30.28
C GLY A 95 -7.40 -0.16 30.63
N LYS A 96 -6.76 -1.19 30.07
CA LYS A 96 -5.31 -1.43 30.19
C LYS A 96 -4.48 -0.46 29.35
N PHE A 97 -5.03 0.07 28.26
CA PHE A 97 -4.33 0.97 27.35
C PHE A 97 -4.96 2.35 27.41
N THR A 98 -4.14 3.39 27.54
CA THR A 98 -4.61 4.77 27.47
C THR A 98 -4.62 5.26 26.03
N LYS A 99 -5.36 6.33 25.75
CA LYS A 99 -5.32 7.01 24.43
C LYS A 99 -3.89 7.38 24.00
N ILE A 100 -2.99 7.66 24.94
CA ILE A 100 -1.60 8.00 24.65
C ILE A 100 -0.85 6.76 24.12
N ASP A 101 -1.18 5.57 24.63
CA ASP A 101 -0.52 4.32 24.23
C ASP A 101 -0.93 3.87 22.82
N HIS A 102 -2.22 3.98 22.49
CA HIS A 102 -2.76 3.46 21.23
C HIS A 102 -3.06 4.54 20.18
N GLY A 103 -3.12 5.82 20.54
CA GLY A 103 -3.25 6.96 19.62
C GLY A 103 -4.58 7.04 18.86
N LEU A 104 -5.61 6.31 19.27
CA LEU A 104 -6.90 6.20 18.56
C LEU A 104 -8.06 6.77 19.37
N THR A 105 -9.10 7.21 18.67
CA THR A 105 -10.43 7.56 19.22
C THR A 105 -11.52 6.85 18.43
N LYS A 106 -12.73 6.77 19.01
CA LYS A 106 -13.89 6.15 18.33
C LYS A 106 -14.27 6.85 17.02
N SER A 107 -13.97 8.14 16.88
CA SER A 107 -14.19 8.87 15.62
C SER A 107 -13.24 8.44 14.51
N ASP A 108 -11.97 8.13 14.82
CA ASP A 108 -10.96 7.79 13.80
C ASP A 108 -11.31 6.51 13.03
N ILE A 109 -12.01 5.60 13.71
CA ILE A 109 -12.48 4.32 13.16
C ILE A 109 -13.91 4.37 12.62
N ASN A 110 -14.54 5.56 12.60
CA ASN A 110 -15.85 5.71 11.99
C ASN A 110 -15.73 5.60 10.45
N PRO A 111 -16.40 4.62 9.80
CA PRO A 111 -16.33 4.45 8.35
C PRO A 111 -16.89 5.65 7.57
N LYS A 112 -17.72 6.48 8.21
CA LYS A 112 -18.32 7.68 7.60
C LYS A 112 -17.37 8.88 7.57
N ASP A 113 -16.29 8.85 8.36
CA ASP A 113 -15.34 9.95 8.42
C ASP A 113 -14.42 9.92 7.20
N ARG A 114 -14.73 10.81 6.24
CA ARG A 114 -13.94 10.97 5.01
C ARG A 114 -12.59 11.61 5.36
N GLN A 115 -11.58 11.20 4.60
CA GLN A 115 -10.18 11.44 4.87
C GLN A 115 -9.83 12.93 5.07
N ASN A 116 -9.33 13.28 6.25
CA ASN A 116 -8.62 14.54 6.49
C ASN A 116 -7.12 14.31 6.28
N PHE A 117 -6.68 14.21 5.02
CA PHE A 117 -5.26 14.43 4.70
C PHE A 117 -5.13 15.90 4.32
N SER A 118 -4.53 16.71 5.20
CA SER A 118 -4.02 18.02 4.79
C SER A 118 -2.80 17.78 3.90
N SER A 119 -2.96 18.02 2.60
CA SER A 119 -1.85 18.11 1.65
C SER A 119 -0.93 19.29 1.97
#